data_AF-A0A2T4UM18-F1
#
_entry.id   AF-A0A2T4UM18-F1
#
_cell.length_a   1.000
_cell.length_b   1.000
_cell.length_c   1.000
_cell.angle_alpha   90.00
_cell.angle_beta   90.00
_cell.angle_gamma   90.00
#
_symmetry.space_group_name_H-M   'P 1'
#
loop_
_entity.id
_entity.type
_entity.pdbx_description
1 polymer ?
#
loop_
_entity_poly.entity_id
_entity_poly.type
_entity_poly.pdbx_seq_one_letter_code
_entity_poly.pdbx_strand_id
1 'polypeptide(L)'
;MRERDEIVIRSFRVVFQLDRRLHRIDRWRLPLPYGLPLRSLGYAAGALLLVLVVGQLPVLGTVVGALPAPVRLALIPGAAAYALTSIQVDGRPAHEAFIALVVWRIRPRVVTAWKRGTRPGQQARLLDVRVAPDASGPRLRRGRVRGPATAVVRVAATADERGRRLTLRGEEGAALEEGFEIIFDQSRRLVIR
;
A
#
# COMPACT_ATOMS: atom_id res chain seq x y z
N MET A 1 -12.25 -36.15 32.82
CA MET A 1 -12.81 -34.79 32.66
C MET A 1 -12.41 -34.35 31.26
N ARG A 2 -13.34 -34.30 30.29
CA ARG A 2 -13.02 -33.99 28.88
C ARG A 2 -12.95 -32.47 28.71
N GLU A 3 -11.76 -31.95 28.40
CA GLU A 3 -11.59 -30.59 27.89
C GLU A 3 -12.45 -30.44 26.63
N ARG A 4 -13.39 -29.50 26.66
CA ARG A 4 -14.13 -29.10 25.47
C ARG A 4 -13.22 -28.15 24.70
N ASP A 5 -12.81 -28.55 23.51
CA ASP A 5 -12.23 -27.64 22.52
C ASP A 5 -13.26 -26.56 22.21
N GLU A 6 -13.09 -25.39 22.82
CA GLU A 6 -13.92 -24.23 22.57
C GLU A 6 -13.54 -23.67 21.20
N ILE A 7 -14.38 -23.91 20.19
CA ILE A 7 -14.21 -23.34 18.85
C ILE A 7 -14.42 -21.83 18.96
N VAL A 8 -13.33 -21.08 19.12
CA VAL A 8 -13.35 -19.62 19.14
C VAL A 8 -13.64 -19.11 17.72
N ILE A 9 -14.91 -18.93 17.40
CA ILE A 9 -15.35 -18.27 16.17
C ILE A 9 -15.05 -16.77 16.33
N ARG A 10 -13.92 -16.32 15.79
CA ARG A 10 -13.61 -14.89 15.65
C ARG A 10 -14.49 -14.32 14.54
N SER A 11 -15.65 -13.77 14.90
CA SER A 11 -16.41 -12.97 13.95
C SER A 11 -15.63 -11.67 13.68
N PHE A 12 -15.22 -11.46 12.44
CA PHE A 12 -14.62 -10.21 12.00
C PHE A 12 -15.72 -9.14 12.01
N ARG A 13 -15.95 -8.53 13.17
CA ARG A 13 -16.92 -7.45 13.41
C ARG A 13 -16.44 -6.13 12.77
N VAL A 14 -16.11 -6.16 11.48
CA VAL A 14 -15.77 -4.99 10.66
C VAL A 14 -16.65 -5.01 9.42
N VAL A 15 -17.98 -5.05 9.61
CA VAL A 15 -18.93 -5.08 8.48
C VAL A 15 -19.74 -3.78 8.36
N PHE A 16 -19.54 -2.81 9.25
CA PHE A 16 -20.18 -1.50 9.12
C PHE A 16 -19.16 -0.44 8.72
N GLN A 17 -18.95 -0.31 7.41
CA GLN A 17 -18.49 0.97 6.87
C GLN A 17 -19.63 1.98 7.11
N LEU A 18 -19.40 2.94 8.01
CA LEU A 18 -20.37 3.99 8.31
C LEU A 18 -20.49 4.92 7.10
N ASP A 19 -21.42 4.59 6.19
CA ASP A 19 -21.71 5.39 5.01
C ASP A 19 -22.65 6.54 5.41
N ARG A 20 -22.13 7.77 5.43
CA ARG A 20 -22.93 8.95 5.79
C ARG A 20 -23.98 9.17 4.70
N ARG A 21 -25.26 9.17 5.06
CA ARG A 21 -26.40 9.28 4.13
C ARG A 21 -27.31 10.44 4.50
N LEU A 22 -27.82 11.09 3.47
CA LEU A 22 -28.80 12.16 3.55
C LEU A 22 -30.19 11.59 3.26
N HIS A 23 -31.10 11.68 4.22
CA HIS A 23 -32.47 11.16 4.08
C HIS A 23 -33.49 12.29 3.88
N ARG A 24 -33.13 13.52 4.24
CA ARG A 24 -34.01 14.70 4.22
C ARG A 24 -33.20 15.93 3.84
N ILE A 25 -33.81 16.81 3.06
CA ILE A 25 -33.29 18.16 2.79
C ILE A 25 -34.31 19.12 3.38
N ASP A 26 -33.91 19.85 4.43
CA ASP A 26 -34.79 20.75 5.17
C ASP A 26 -36.11 20.05 5.59
N ARG A 27 -37.26 20.46 5.03
CA ARG A 27 -38.57 19.86 5.31
C ARG A 27 -38.92 18.65 4.44
N TRP A 28 -38.21 18.42 3.33
CA TRP A 28 -38.55 17.42 2.33
C TRP A 28 -37.77 16.11 2.51
N ARG A 29 -38.49 14.98 2.63
CA ARG A 29 -37.84 13.65 2.60
C ARG A 29 -37.46 13.31 1.17
N LEU A 30 -36.25 12.81 0.99
CA LEU A 30 -35.78 12.35 -0.31
C LEU A 30 -36.57 11.09 -0.69
N PRO A 31 -37.09 10.96 -1.93
CA PRO A 31 -37.80 9.77 -2.40
C PRO A 31 -36.84 8.61 -2.74
N LEU A 32 -35.82 8.41 -1.91
CA LEU A 32 -34.79 7.39 -2.07
C LEU A 32 -34.83 6.47 -0.84
N PRO A 33 -35.15 5.16 -0.98
CA PRO A 33 -35.41 4.26 0.15
C PRO A 33 -34.20 4.13 1.10
N TYR A 34 -32.98 4.22 0.57
CA TYR A 34 -31.74 4.08 1.34
C TYR A 34 -31.01 5.42 1.58
N GLY A 35 -31.67 6.55 1.29
CA GLY A 35 -31.05 7.88 1.34
C GLY A 35 -29.98 8.11 0.26
N LEU A 36 -29.56 9.36 0.12
CA LEU A 36 -28.49 9.77 -0.79
C LEU A 36 -27.13 9.72 -0.05
N PRO A 37 -26.18 8.88 -0.46
CA PRO A 37 -24.88 8.80 0.22
C PRO A 37 -24.09 10.11 0.02
N LEU A 38 -23.48 10.66 1.08
CA LEU A 38 -22.75 11.94 1.00
C LEU A 38 -21.63 11.92 -0.04
N ARG A 39 -21.02 10.75 -0.28
CA ARG A 39 -20.01 10.56 -1.34
C ARG A 39 -20.55 10.86 -2.74
N SER A 40 -21.82 10.61 -3.03
CA SER A 40 -22.37 10.93 -4.36
C SER A 40 -22.45 12.44 -4.58
N LEU A 41 -22.69 13.23 -3.52
CA LEU A 41 -22.61 14.68 -3.58
C LEU A 41 -21.18 15.15 -3.90
N GLY A 42 -20.19 14.54 -3.25
CA GLY A 42 -18.77 14.78 -3.54
C GLY A 42 -18.40 14.44 -4.99
N TYR A 43 -18.88 13.31 -5.51
CA TYR A 43 -18.67 12.93 -6.91
C TYR A 43 -19.39 13.86 -7.89
N ALA A 44 -20.61 14.29 -7.58
CA ALA A 44 -21.36 15.22 -8.42
C ALA A 44 -20.65 16.57 -8.50
N ALA A 45 -20.18 17.09 -7.35
CA ALA A 45 -19.40 18.33 -7.31
C ALA A 45 -18.08 18.21 -8.09
N GLY A 46 -17.34 17.11 -7.90
CA GLY A 46 -16.11 16.85 -8.64
C GLY A 46 -16.33 16.71 -10.15
N ALA A 47 -17.39 16.01 -10.56
CA ALA A 47 -17.76 15.86 -11.97
C ALA A 47 -18.21 17.19 -12.59
N LEU A 48 -18.98 18.00 -11.86
CA LEU A 48 -19.37 19.34 -12.30
C LEU A 48 -18.14 20.23 -12.49
N LEU A 49 -17.22 20.24 -11.53
CA LEU A 49 -15.97 20.98 -11.64
C LEU A 49 -15.18 20.53 -12.88
N LEU A 50 -15.08 19.22 -13.10
CA LEU A 50 -14.41 18.67 -14.28
C LEU A 50 -15.09 19.11 -15.57
N VAL A 51 -16.42 19.12 -15.65
CA VAL A 51 -17.16 19.65 -16.81
C VAL A 51 -16.87 21.14 -17.04
N LEU A 52 -16.81 21.94 -15.99
CA LEU A 52 -16.50 23.37 -16.08
C LEU A 52 -15.06 23.60 -16.58
N VAL A 53 -14.09 22.85 -16.06
CA VAL A 53 -12.68 22.92 -16.48
C VAL A 53 -12.51 22.44 -17.92
N VAL A 54 -13.13 21.33 -18.29
CA VAL A 54 -13.09 20.81 -19.66
C VAL A 54 -13.77 21.77 -20.64
N GLY A 55 -14.82 22.47 -20.19
CA GLY A 55 -15.49 23.53 -20.94
C GLY A 55 -14.58 24.70 -21.33
N GLN A 56 -13.46 24.92 -20.62
CA GLN A 56 -12.49 25.98 -20.93
C GLN A 56 -11.41 25.54 -21.92
N LEU A 57 -11.34 24.25 -22.30
CA LEU A 57 -10.34 23.75 -23.24
C LEU A 57 -10.74 24.07 -24.68
N PRO A 58 -9.80 24.44 -25.58
CA PRO A 58 -10.14 24.94 -26.91
C PRO A 58 -10.84 23.90 -27.81
N VAL A 59 -10.49 22.61 -27.70
CA VAL A 59 -11.09 21.53 -28.50
C VAL A 59 -12.25 20.86 -27.77
N LEU A 60 -12.10 20.59 -26.48
CA LEU A 60 -13.15 19.89 -25.71
C LEU A 60 -14.28 20.83 -25.29
N GLY A 61 -13.99 22.12 -25.12
CA GLY A 61 -14.95 23.14 -24.73
C GLY A 61 -15.98 23.46 -25.82
N THR A 62 -15.65 23.29 -27.10
CA THR A 62 -16.64 23.42 -28.18
C THR A 62 -17.66 22.29 -28.15
N VAL A 63 -17.21 21.06 -27.94
CA VAL A 63 -18.07 19.87 -27.79
C VAL A 63 -18.95 19.99 -26.55
N VAL A 64 -18.37 20.35 -25.40
CA VAL A 64 -19.11 20.55 -24.15
C VAL A 64 -20.02 21.78 -24.23
N GLY A 65 -19.60 22.81 -24.96
CA GLY A 65 -20.34 24.04 -25.23
C GLY A 65 -21.62 23.80 -26.03
N ALA A 66 -21.56 22.86 -26.99
CA ALA A 66 -22.69 22.45 -27.82
C ALA A 66 -23.80 21.70 -27.05
N LEU A 67 -23.50 21.18 -25.86
CA LEU A 67 -24.50 20.50 -25.04
C LEU A 67 -25.45 21.50 -24.36
N PRO A 68 -26.77 21.22 -24.32
CA PRO A 68 -27.72 22.02 -23.57
C PRO A 68 -27.32 22.16 -22.09
N ALA A 69 -27.56 23.33 -21.51
CA ALA A 69 -27.20 23.62 -20.13
C ALA A 69 -27.72 22.58 -19.11
N PRO A 70 -28.97 22.07 -19.20
CA PRO A 70 -29.45 21.03 -18.27
C PRO A 70 -28.65 19.72 -18.38
N VAL A 71 -28.27 19.34 -19.60
CA VAL A 71 -27.47 18.12 -19.84
C VAL A 71 -26.08 18.29 -19.25
N ARG A 72 -25.44 19.42 -19.56
CA ARG A 72 -24.08 19.72 -19.12
C ARG A 72 -23.95 19.87 -17.60
N LEU A 73 -24.87 20.61 -16.98
CA LEU A 73 -24.71 21.07 -15.60
C LEU A 73 -25.42 20.18 -14.56
N ALA A 74 -26.43 19.40 -14.97
CA ALA A 74 -27.16 18.53 -14.05
C ALA A 74 -27.06 17.06 -14.45
N LEU A 75 -27.40 16.71 -15.69
CA LEU A 75 -27.49 15.31 -16.10
C LEU A 75 -26.13 14.63 -16.08
N ILE A 76 -25.10 15.23 -16.69
CA ILE A 76 -23.75 14.65 -16.75
C ILE A 76 -23.15 14.49 -15.34
N PRO A 77 -23.11 15.53 -14.48
CA PRO A 77 -22.58 15.38 -13.12
C PRO A 77 -23.38 14.39 -12.27
N GLY A 78 -24.71 14.39 -12.39
CA GLY A 78 -25.58 13.45 -11.68
C GLY A 78 -25.37 11.99 -12.11
N ALA A 79 -25.29 11.75 -13.43
CA ALA A 79 -25.01 10.42 -13.99
C ALA A 79 -23.61 9.94 -13.61
N ALA A 80 -22.60 10.81 -13.67
CA ALA A 80 -21.24 10.49 -13.24
C ALA A 80 -21.19 10.14 -11.75
N ALA A 81 -21.88 10.90 -10.90
CA ALA A 81 -21.97 10.61 -9.47
C ALA A 81 -22.64 9.28 -9.19
N TYR A 82 -23.73 8.97 -9.89
CA TYR A 82 -24.41 7.68 -9.80
C TYR A 82 -23.48 6.53 -10.18
N ALA A 83 -22.81 6.63 -11.34
CA ALA A 83 -21.87 5.63 -11.83
C ALA A 83 -20.67 5.43 -10.88
N LEU A 84 -20.04 6.51 -10.42
CA LEU A 84 -18.90 6.44 -9.49
C LEU A 84 -19.28 5.87 -8.11
N THR A 85 -20.57 5.97 -7.73
CA THR A 85 -21.08 5.38 -6.49
C THR A 85 -21.42 3.90 -6.65
N SER A 86 -21.86 3.47 -7.84
CA SER A 86 -22.19 2.07 -8.12
C SER A 86 -20.97 1.22 -8.45
N ILE A 87 -19.91 1.81 -9.00
CA ILE A 87 -18.67 1.10 -9.32
C ILE A 87 -17.88 0.77 -8.03
N GLN A 88 -17.65 -0.52 -7.83
CA GLN A 88 -16.74 -1.04 -6.81
C GLN A 88 -15.65 -1.88 -7.49
N VAL A 89 -14.39 -1.52 -7.29
CA VAL A 89 -13.24 -2.25 -7.82
C VAL A 89 -12.62 -3.02 -6.66
N ASP A 90 -12.62 -4.35 -6.73
CA ASP A 90 -12.16 -5.23 -5.65
C ASP A 90 -12.82 -4.91 -4.29
N GLY A 91 -14.11 -4.53 -4.31
CA GLY A 91 -14.86 -4.12 -3.12
C GLY A 91 -14.54 -2.71 -2.59
N ARG A 92 -13.67 -1.95 -3.27
CA ARG A 92 -13.33 -0.58 -2.90
C ARG A 92 -14.18 0.45 -3.66
N PRO A 93 -14.59 1.55 -3.03
CA PRO A 93 -15.20 2.68 -3.72
C PRO A 93 -14.30 3.20 -4.86
N ALA A 94 -14.93 3.72 -5.93
CA ALA A 94 -14.22 4.19 -7.13
C ALA A 94 -13.05 5.15 -6.83
N HIS A 95 -13.21 6.11 -5.91
CA HIS A 95 -12.13 7.06 -5.58
C HIS A 95 -10.94 6.39 -4.87
N GLU A 96 -11.16 5.40 -4.01
CA GLU A 96 -10.07 4.68 -3.35
C GLU A 96 -9.28 3.85 -4.36
N ALA A 97 -9.99 3.19 -5.29
CA ALA A 97 -9.38 2.45 -6.38
C ALA A 97 -8.57 3.39 -7.30
N PHE A 98 -9.14 4.54 -7.65
CA PHE A 98 -8.47 5.56 -8.45
C PHE A 98 -7.21 6.11 -7.76
N ILE A 99 -7.31 6.49 -6.48
CA ILE A 99 -6.15 6.94 -5.69
C ILE A 99 -5.09 5.84 -5.63
N ALA A 100 -5.48 4.59 -5.40
CA ALA A 100 -4.54 3.47 -5.40
C ALA A 100 -3.84 3.30 -6.75
N LEU A 101 -4.56 3.44 -7.86
CA LEU A 101 -4.00 3.41 -9.22
C LEU A 101 -3.01 4.55 -9.44
N VAL A 102 -3.38 5.78 -9.07
CA VAL A 102 -2.52 6.97 -9.20
C VAL A 102 -1.26 6.81 -8.35
N VAL A 103 -1.40 6.43 -7.09
CA VAL A 103 -0.27 6.15 -6.19
C VAL A 103 0.61 5.05 -6.76
N TRP A 104 0.03 3.98 -7.31
CA TRP A 104 0.79 2.91 -7.95
C TRP A 104 1.52 3.38 -9.23
N ARG A 105 0.91 4.26 -10.02
CA ARG A 105 1.50 4.79 -11.26
C ARG A 105 2.65 5.75 -10.99
N ILE A 106 2.55 6.55 -9.93
CA ILE A 106 3.54 7.57 -9.55
C ILE A 106 4.65 6.97 -8.66
N ARG A 107 4.38 5.93 -7.87
CA ARG A 107 5.40 5.32 -7.01
C ARG A 107 6.50 4.66 -7.87
N PRO A 108 7.79 4.89 -7.57
CA PRO A 108 8.88 4.17 -8.23
C PRO A 108 8.70 2.66 -8.03
N ARG A 109 8.64 1.94 -9.14
CA ARG A 109 8.48 0.49 -9.20
C ARG A 109 9.83 -0.17 -8.92
N VAL A 110 10.15 -0.36 -7.64
CA VAL A 110 11.17 -1.35 -7.27
C VAL A 110 10.42 -2.68 -7.22
N VAL A 111 10.72 -3.57 -8.16
CA VAL A 111 10.12 -4.90 -8.23
C VAL A 111 11.22 -5.90 -7.89
N THR A 112 11.00 -6.71 -6.86
CA THR A 112 11.89 -7.81 -6.50
C THR A 112 11.07 -9.09 -6.59
N ALA A 113 11.47 -10.02 -7.47
CA ALA A 113 10.76 -11.28 -7.71
C ALA A 113 9.23 -11.10 -7.93
N TRP A 114 8.85 -10.17 -8.83
CA TRP A 114 7.45 -9.88 -9.19
C TRP A 114 6.56 -9.38 -8.04
N LYS A 115 7.15 -9.11 -6.86
CA LYS A 115 6.52 -8.50 -5.71
C LYS A 115 7.04 -7.07 -5.54
N ARG A 116 6.26 -6.21 -4.87
CA ARG A 116 6.72 -4.86 -4.51
C ARG A 116 7.99 -4.99 -3.68
N GLY A 117 9.11 -4.53 -4.22
CA GLY A 117 10.41 -4.54 -3.59
C GLY A 117 10.60 -3.36 -2.64
N THR A 118 11.38 -3.58 -1.59
CA THR A 118 11.90 -2.54 -0.71
C THR A 118 12.84 -1.63 -1.49
N ARG A 119 12.76 -0.31 -1.32
CA ARG A 119 13.69 0.62 -1.99
C ARG A 119 15.12 0.38 -1.48
N PRO A 120 16.17 0.54 -2.31
CA PRO A 120 17.55 0.58 -1.82
C PRO A 120 17.69 1.61 -0.69
N GLY A 121 18.16 1.17 0.48
CA GLY A 121 18.30 2.01 1.67
C GLY A 121 17.05 2.15 2.55
N GLN A 122 15.90 1.59 2.16
CA GLN A 122 14.73 1.54 3.02
C GLN A 122 14.97 0.61 4.21
N GLN A 123 14.79 1.15 5.42
CA GLN A 123 14.84 0.34 6.63
C GLN A 123 13.56 -0.49 6.74
N ALA A 124 13.72 -1.80 6.87
CA ALA A 124 12.62 -2.72 7.14
C ALA A 124 12.89 -3.39 8.48
N ARG A 125 11.85 -3.52 9.31
CA ARG A 125 11.93 -4.37 10.50
C ARG A 125 11.85 -5.82 10.01
N LEU A 126 12.99 -6.49 10.06
CA LEU A 126 13.10 -7.90 9.74
C LEU A 126 12.80 -8.71 11.01
N LEU A 127 12.01 -9.77 10.87
CA LEU A 127 11.89 -10.83 11.88
C LEU A 127 13.05 -11.82 11.65
N ASP A 128 12.81 -13.13 11.80
CA ASP A 128 13.78 -14.14 11.42
C ASP A 128 13.96 -14.19 9.90
N VAL A 129 15.08 -13.66 9.44
CA VAL A 129 15.44 -13.64 8.02
C VAL A 129 16.61 -14.57 7.78
N ARG A 130 16.37 -15.57 6.93
CA ARG A 130 17.42 -16.44 6.40
C ARG A 130 17.71 -16.03 4.96
N VAL A 131 18.99 -15.78 4.67
CA VAL A 131 19.45 -15.51 3.31
C VAL A 131 20.02 -16.81 2.76
N ALA A 132 19.30 -17.45 1.84
CA ALA A 132 19.78 -18.63 1.16
C ALA A 132 20.86 -18.27 0.12
N PRO A 133 21.83 -19.17 -0.13
CA PRO A 133 22.75 -19.02 -1.25
C PRO A 133 22.00 -19.02 -2.59
N ASP A 134 22.55 -18.35 -3.60
CA ASP A 134 22.05 -18.39 -4.98
C ASP A 134 22.93 -19.30 -5.84
N ALA A 135 22.65 -19.36 -7.15
CA ALA A 135 23.45 -20.12 -8.11
C ALA A 135 24.93 -19.67 -8.19
N SER A 136 25.27 -18.52 -7.61
CA SER A 136 26.65 -18.04 -7.48
C SER A 136 27.38 -18.58 -6.24
N GLY A 137 26.76 -19.48 -5.49
CA GLY A 137 27.35 -20.11 -4.30
C GLY A 137 27.11 -19.34 -2.99
N PRO A 138 27.63 -19.88 -1.87
CA PRO A 138 27.53 -19.25 -0.55
C PRO A 138 28.41 -17.98 -0.51
N ARG A 139 27.77 -16.81 -0.50
CA ARG A 139 28.45 -15.52 -0.38
C ARG A 139 27.75 -14.58 0.58
N LEU A 140 28.56 -13.81 1.31
CA LEU A 140 28.06 -12.77 2.20
C LEU A 140 27.45 -11.63 1.35
N ARG A 141 26.18 -11.29 1.57
CA ARG A 141 25.48 -10.25 0.81
C ARG A 141 25.61 -8.89 1.48
N ARG A 142 26.06 -7.90 0.71
CA ARG A 142 26.13 -6.50 1.15
C ARG A 142 24.83 -6.07 1.81
N GLY A 143 24.94 -5.57 3.04
CA GLY A 143 23.78 -5.32 3.88
C GLY A 143 24.15 -4.54 5.13
N ARG A 144 23.12 -4.00 5.80
CA ARG A 144 23.28 -3.35 7.10
C ARG A 144 22.16 -3.83 8.01
N VAL A 145 22.52 -4.32 9.19
CA VAL A 145 21.58 -4.73 10.23
C VAL A 145 21.80 -3.85 11.44
N ARG A 146 20.71 -3.29 11.98
CA ARG A 146 20.73 -2.49 13.21
C ARG A 146 19.94 -3.24 14.27
N GLY A 147 20.54 -3.39 15.44
CA GLY A 147 20.00 -4.24 16.52
C GLY A 147 18.80 -3.63 17.25
N PRO A 148 18.19 -4.42 18.17
CA PRO A 148 18.75 -5.64 18.76
C PRO A 148 18.53 -6.84 17.82
N ALA A 149 19.58 -7.61 17.55
CA ALA A 149 19.50 -8.76 16.65
C ALA A 149 20.59 -9.80 16.94
N THR A 150 20.27 -11.06 16.60
CA THR A 150 21.21 -12.17 16.53
C THR A 150 21.44 -12.50 15.06
N ALA A 151 22.70 -12.46 14.61
CA ALA A 151 23.09 -12.81 13.26
C ALA A 151 23.95 -14.09 13.27
N VAL A 152 23.52 -15.11 12.54
CA VAL A 152 24.28 -16.35 12.34
C VAL A 152 24.91 -16.32 10.96
N VAL A 153 26.24 -16.41 10.89
CA VAL A 153 27.02 -16.35 9.65
C VAL A 153 27.63 -17.72 9.38
N ARG A 154 27.31 -18.30 8.22
CA ARG A 154 27.78 -19.65 7.79
C ARG A 154 28.72 -19.59 6.58
N VAL A 155 29.37 -18.46 6.38
CA VAL A 155 30.35 -18.25 5.31
C VAL A 155 31.63 -17.76 5.99
N ALA A 156 32.79 -18.22 5.52
CA ALA A 156 34.07 -17.68 5.97
C ALA A 156 34.06 -16.15 5.81
N ALA A 157 34.34 -15.43 6.89
CA ALA A 157 34.31 -13.99 6.90
C ALA A 157 35.23 -13.43 7.98
N THR A 158 35.86 -12.30 7.67
CA THR A 158 36.63 -11.52 8.64
C THR A 158 35.75 -10.46 9.27
N ALA A 159 35.90 -10.29 10.59
CA ALA A 159 35.21 -9.29 11.38
C ALA A 159 36.19 -8.19 11.82
N ASP A 160 35.85 -6.93 11.54
CA ASP A 160 36.56 -5.74 12.04
C ASP A 160 35.57 -4.92 12.88
N GLU A 161 35.87 -4.78 14.18
CA GLU A 161 35.07 -3.98 15.11
C GLU A 161 35.71 -2.60 15.30
N ARG A 162 34.93 -1.56 14.99
CA ARG A 162 35.30 -0.16 15.25
C ARG A 162 34.19 0.53 16.01
N GLY A 163 34.35 0.62 17.32
CA GLY A 163 33.37 1.24 18.23
C GLY A 163 32.01 0.53 18.12
N ARG A 164 30.97 1.25 17.69
CA ARG A 164 29.60 0.70 17.54
C ARG A 164 29.33 0.01 16.20
N ARG A 165 30.36 -0.22 15.37
CA ARG A 165 30.22 -0.80 14.04
C ARG A 165 31.04 -2.08 13.92
N LEU A 166 30.35 -3.19 13.70
CA LEU A 166 30.96 -4.45 13.30
C LEU A 166 30.91 -4.57 11.78
N THR A 167 32.05 -4.73 11.12
CA THR A 167 32.12 -4.90 9.67
C THR A 167 32.51 -6.33 9.34
N LEU A 168 31.65 -7.05 8.63
CA LEU A 168 31.95 -8.37 8.09
C LEU A 168 32.35 -8.26 6.63
N ARG A 169 33.44 -8.91 6.25
CA ARG A 169 33.86 -9.11 4.85
C ARG A 169 33.87 -10.59 4.57
N GLY A 170 33.12 -11.02 3.57
CA GLY A 170 33.17 -12.42 3.13
C GLY A 170 34.54 -12.73 2.54
N GLU A 171 35.09 -13.88 2.89
CA GLU A 171 36.26 -14.46 2.23
C GLU A 171 35.79 -15.43 1.15
N GLU A 172 36.56 -15.57 0.07
CA GLU A 172 36.28 -16.58 -0.95
C GLU A 172 36.54 -17.97 -0.35
N GLY A 173 35.48 -18.75 -0.14
CA GLY A 173 35.58 -20.05 0.52
C GLY A 173 34.24 -20.79 0.58
N ALA A 174 34.33 -22.08 0.91
CA ALA A 174 33.16 -22.94 1.09
C ALA A 174 32.28 -22.48 2.26
N ALA A 175 31.00 -22.89 2.25
CA ALA A 175 30.12 -22.70 3.40
C ALA A 175 30.72 -23.41 4.64
N LEU A 176 30.63 -22.76 5.80
CA LEU A 176 31.03 -23.37 7.06
C LEU A 176 29.93 -24.33 7.52
N GLU A 177 30.32 -25.54 7.95
CA GLU A 177 29.38 -26.50 8.55
C GLU A 177 28.78 -25.95 9.85
N GLU A 178 29.63 -25.32 10.68
CA GLU A 178 29.23 -24.58 11.86
C GLU A 178 29.36 -23.07 11.61
N GLY A 179 28.24 -22.37 11.73
CA GLY A 179 28.22 -20.91 11.66
C GLY A 179 28.61 -20.29 12.99
N PHE A 180 29.13 -19.08 12.96
CA PHE A 180 29.36 -18.29 14.17
C PHE A 180 28.20 -17.32 14.41
N GLU A 181 27.91 -17.09 15.67
CA GLU A 181 26.82 -16.24 16.14
C GLU A 181 27.34 -14.88 16.59
N ILE A 182 26.67 -13.82 16.15
CA ILE A 182 26.94 -12.44 16.55
C ILE A 182 25.67 -11.88 17.18
N ILE A 183 25.76 -11.57 18.48
CA ILE A 183 24.68 -10.95 19.23
C ILE A 183 25.02 -9.46 19.40
N PHE A 184 24.08 -8.57 19.06
CA PHE A 184 24.31 -7.13 19.20
C PHE A 184 23.04 -6.35 19.56
N ASP A 185 23.22 -5.32 20.39
CA ASP A 185 22.16 -4.46 20.93
C ASP A 185 21.74 -3.33 19.95
N GLN A 186 20.83 -2.45 20.38
CA GLN A 186 20.32 -1.33 19.56
C GLN A 186 21.35 -0.25 19.23
N SER A 187 22.42 -0.16 20.02
CA SER A 187 23.49 0.82 19.86
C SER A 187 24.48 0.39 18.77
N ARG A 188 24.54 -0.91 18.47
CA ARG A 188 25.48 -1.50 17.51
C ARG A 188 24.83 -1.69 16.13
N ARG A 189 25.68 -1.61 15.09
CA ARG A 189 25.30 -1.90 13.70
C ARG A 189 26.27 -2.90 13.08
N LEU A 190 25.71 -3.89 12.39
CA LEU A 190 26.43 -4.83 11.56
C LEU A 190 26.44 -4.33 10.12
N VAL A 191 27.62 -4.23 9.51
CA VAL A 191 27.80 -3.84 8.11
C VAL A 191 28.46 -4.98 7.35
N ILE A 192 27.76 -5.53 6.38
CA ILE A 192 28.24 -6.59 5.50
C ILE A 192 28.77 -5.95 4.22
N ARG A 193 30.03 -6.22 3.87
CA ARG A 193 30.71 -5.68 2.69
C ARG A 193 31.04 -6.73 1.64
#